data_AF-A0A257L0S7-F1
#
_entry.id   AF-A0A257L0S7-F1
#
_cell.length_a   1.000
_cell.length_b   1.000
_cell.length_c   1.000
_cell.angle_alpha   90.00
_cell.angle_beta   90.00
_cell.angle_gamma   90.00
#
_symmetry.space_group_name_H-M   'P 1'
#
loop_
_entity.id
_entity.type
_entity.pdbx_description
1 polymer ?
#
loop_
_entity_poly.entity_id
_entity_poly.type
_entity_poly.pdbx_seq_one_letter_code
_entity_poly.pdbx_strand_id
1 'polypeptide(L)'
;MKPSVLHRLPRRLLAGAALLIGAAASVPAATITIACGASAPEVESCMKHAEAWARLTGHTVRNYTQPGNATAALAVYRQLFA
;
A
#
# COMPACT_ATOMS: atom_id res chain seq x y z
N MET A 1 35.09 35.29 -13.69
CA MET A 1 34.59 33.94 -13.34
C MET A 1 33.45 33.59 -14.30
N LYS A 2 33.52 32.45 -14.99
CA LYS A 2 32.88 32.21 -16.30
C LYS A 2 31.76 31.15 -16.19
N PRO A 3 30.50 31.45 -16.54
CA PRO A 3 29.40 30.49 -16.47
C PRO A 3 29.36 29.69 -17.79
N SER A 4 30.19 28.65 -17.92
CA SER A 4 30.27 27.88 -19.17
C SER A 4 30.03 26.38 -19.01
N VAL A 5 29.67 25.92 -17.81
CA VAL A 5 29.45 24.50 -17.52
C VAL A 5 28.00 24.05 -17.80
N LEU A 6 27.03 24.98 -17.72
CA LEU A 6 25.60 24.66 -17.82
C LEU A 6 25.14 24.28 -19.25
N HIS A 7 25.90 24.64 -20.30
CA HIS A 7 25.52 24.41 -21.70
C HIS A 7 26.01 23.08 -22.29
N ARG A 8 26.78 22.26 -21.54
CA ARG A 8 27.36 21.00 -22.04
C ARG A 8 26.69 19.74 -21.47
N LEU A 9 25.45 19.80 -20.99
CA LEU A 9 24.73 18.56 -20.70
C LEU A 9 24.28 17.94 -22.03
N PRO A 10 24.80 16.77 -22.45
CA PRO A 10 24.32 16.12 -23.66
C PRO A 10 22.84 15.77 -23.45
N ARG A 11 21.99 16.23 -24.37
CA ARG A 11 20.53 16.01 -24.42
C ARG A 11 20.10 14.53 -24.22
N ARG A 12 21.02 13.58 -24.41
CA ARG A 12 20.87 12.14 -24.14
C ARG A 12 20.81 11.79 -22.65
N LEU A 13 21.52 12.50 -21.76
CA LEU A 13 21.47 12.27 -20.31
C LEU A 13 20.12 12.72 -19.71
N LEU A 14 19.53 13.79 -20.25
CA LEU A 14 18.20 14.27 -19.85
C LEU A 14 17.07 13.30 -20.25
N ALA A 15 17.18 12.64 -21.41
CA ALA A 15 16.20 11.65 -21.86
C ALA A 15 16.24 10.35 -21.04
N GLY A 16 17.44 9.90 -20.61
CA GLY A 16 17.58 8.71 -19.76
C GLY A 16 17.01 8.90 -18.35
N ALA A 17 17.17 10.09 -17.77
CA ALA A 17 16.63 10.39 -16.44
C ALA A 17 15.09 10.43 -16.42
N ALA A 18 14.44 10.92 -17.48
CA ALA A 18 12.98 10.97 -17.58
C ALA A 18 12.34 9.57 -17.64
N LEU A 19 13.00 8.60 -18.25
CA LEU A 19 12.51 7.22 -18.36
C LEU A 19 12.55 6.47 -17.01
N LEU A 20 13.57 6.73 -16.20
CA LEU A 20 13.72 6.12 -14.87
C LEU A 20 12.68 6.64 -13.86
N ILE A 21 12.23 7.90 -14.02
CA ILE A 21 11.20 8.51 -13.16
C ILE A 21 9.81 7.96 -13.51
N GLY A 22 9.53 7.70 -14.79
CA GLY A 22 8.23 7.15 -15.24
C GLY A 22 7.98 5.71 -14.80
N ALA A 23 9.02 4.91 -14.60
CA ALA A 23 8.90 3.50 -14.20
C ALA A 23 8.66 3.29 -12.69
N ALA A 24 8.90 4.30 -11.86
CA ALA A 24 8.79 4.18 -10.39
C ALA A 24 7.39 4.49 -9.85
N ALA A 25 6.43 4.91 -10.69
CA ALA A 25 5.20 5.57 -10.24
C ALA A 25 3.92 4.70 -10.24
N SER A 26 3.96 3.45 -10.73
CA SER A 26 2.77 2.59 -10.73
C SER A 26 2.90 1.48 -9.69
N VAL A 27 2.47 1.77 -8.45
CA VAL A 27 2.15 0.69 -7.50
C VAL A 27 0.82 0.08 -7.96
N PRO A 28 0.78 -1.20 -8.36
CA PRO A 28 -0.47 -1.82 -8.77
C PRO A 28 -1.50 -1.79 -7.64
N ALA A 29 -2.76 -1.55 -8.03
CA ALA A 29 -3.91 -1.75 -7.17
C ALA A 29 -3.89 -3.18 -6.61
N ALA A 30 -4.16 -3.31 -5.32
CA ALA A 30 -4.08 -4.57 -4.59
C ALA A 30 -5.34 -4.77 -3.73
N THR A 31 -5.65 -6.02 -3.46
CA THR A 31 -6.68 -6.41 -2.51
C THR A 31 -6.04 -6.70 -1.16
N ILE A 32 -6.36 -5.88 -0.16
CA ILE A 32 -5.83 -6.01 1.20
C ILE A 32 -6.87 -6.67 2.10
N THR A 33 -6.48 -7.76 2.75
CA THR A 33 -7.31 -8.41 3.75
C THR A 33 -6.90 -7.93 5.14
N ILE A 34 -7.84 -7.39 5.91
CA ILE A 34 -7.60 -6.76 7.22
C ILE A 34 -8.38 -7.53 8.29
N ALA A 35 -7.71 -7.91 9.38
CA ALA A 35 -8.39 -8.40 10.58
C ALA A 35 -8.85 -7.20 11.42
N CYS A 36 -10.12 -6.82 11.30
CA CYS A 36 -10.67 -5.63 11.96
C CYS A 36 -11.10 -5.83 13.42
N GLY A 37 -11.05 -7.06 13.94
CA GLY A 37 -11.57 -7.43 15.25
C GLY A 37 -12.67 -8.49 15.15
N ALA A 38 -13.21 -8.90 16.31
CA ALA A 38 -14.18 -10.00 16.39
C ALA A 38 -15.63 -9.52 16.62
N SER A 39 -15.83 -8.29 17.11
CA SER A 39 -17.16 -7.74 17.33
C SER A 39 -17.65 -6.88 16.17
N ALA A 40 -18.98 -6.79 16.01
CA ALA A 40 -19.59 -5.97 14.96
C ALA A 40 -19.17 -4.49 15.01
N PRO A 41 -19.12 -3.81 16.20
CA PRO A 41 -18.67 -2.43 16.27
C PRO A 41 -17.21 -2.22 15.85
N GLU A 42 -16.33 -3.16 16.18
CA GLU A 42 -14.92 -3.12 15.73
C GLU A 42 -14.83 -3.22 14.21
N VAL A 43 -15.55 -4.19 13.62
CA VAL A 43 -15.59 -4.39 12.17
C VAL A 43 -16.15 -3.16 11.45
N GLU A 44 -17.26 -2.59 11.94
CA GLU A 44 -17.87 -1.40 11.34
C GLU A 44 -16.93 -0.20 11.36
N SER A 45 -16.33 0.09 12.52
CA SER A 45 -15.42 1.22 12.68
C SER A 45 -14.16 1.07 11.84
N CYS A 46 -13.53 -0.11 11.86
CA CYS A 46 -12.33 -0.39 11.07
C CYS A 46 -12.59 -0.33 9.57
N MET A 47 -13.63 -1.01 9.08
CA MET A 47 -13.93 -1.08 7.64
C MET A 47 -14.31 0.28 7.07
N LYS A 48 -15.03 1.13 7.82
CA LYS A 48 -15.34 2.50 7.41
C LYS A 48 -14.07 3.28 7.00
N HIS A 49 -13.02 3.20 7.82
CA HIS A 49 -11.77 3.92 7.57
C HIS A 49 -10.88 3.20 6.55
N ALA A 50 -10.83 1.87 6.58
CA ALA A 50 -10.08 1.07 5.61
C ALA A 50 -10.60 1.28 4.18
N GLU A 51 -11.92 1.31 3.98
CA GLU A 51 -12.52 1.57 2.68
C GLU A 51 -12.31 3.01 2.21
N ALA A 52 -12.35 3.98 3.13
CA ALA A 52 -12.02 5.36 2.80
C ALA A 52 -10.57 5.50 2.30
N TRP A 53 -9.63 4.85 2.98
CA TRP A 53 -8.24 4.78 2.55
C TRP A 53 -8.10 4.05 1.20
N ALA A 54 -8.78 2.93 1.00
CA ALA A 54 -8.71 2.13 -0.21
C ALA A 54 -9.16 2.93 -1.45
N ARG A 55 -10.25 3.71 -1.31
CA ARG A 55 -10.74 4.61 -2.37
C ARG A 55 -9.71 5.68 -2.76
N LEU A 56 -9.00 6.26 -1.79
CA LEU A 56 -8.00 7.30 -2.04
C LEU A 56 -6.74 6.76 -2.72
N THR A 57 -6.46 5.47 -2.55
CA THR A 57 -5.20 4.84 -2.97
C THR A 57 -5.37 3.90 -4.16
N GLY A 58 -6.60 3.67 -4.62
CA GLY A 58 -6.90 2.72 -5.70
C GLY A 58 -6.83 1.26 -5.28
N HIS A 59 -6.80 0.96 -3.97
CA HIS A 59 -6.84 -0.40 -3.44
C HIS A 59 -8.28 -0.89 -3.21
N THR A 60 -8.41 -2.18 -2.95
CA THR A 60 -9.64 -2.77 -2.39
C THR A 60 -9.33 -3.39 -1.04
N VAL A 61 -10.32 -3.45 -0.14
CA VAL A 61 -10.17 -4.02 1.19
C VAL A 61 -11.23 -5.09 1.46
N ARG A 62 -10.88 -6.11 2.24
CA ARG A 62 -11.78 -7.16 2.71
C ARG A 62 -11.56 -7.41 4.19
N ASN A 63 -12.64 -7.64 4.93
CA ASN A 63 -12.53 -8.05 6.32
C ASN A 63 -12.19 -9.55 6.44
N TYR A 64 -11.25 -9.88 7.31
CA TYR A 64 -11.06 -11.22 7.84
C TYR A 64 -11.93 -11.39 9.10
N THR A 65 -12.87 -12.33 9.06
CA THR A 65 -13.71 -12.65 10.22
C THR A 65 -12.87 -13.36 11.27
N GLN A 66 -12.54 -12.64 12.34
CA GLN A 66 -11.69 -13.14 13.42
C GLN A 66 -12.46 -14.14 14.31
N PRO A 67 -11.79 -15.17 14.86
CA PRO A 67 -12.39 -16.03 15.87
C PRO A 67 -12.85 -15.24 17.10
N GLY A 68 -13.94 -15.69 17.73
CA GLY A 68 -14.60 -14.95 18.83
C GLY A 68 -13.82 -14.84 20.14
N ASN A 69 -12.59 -15.36 20.24
CA ASN A 69 -11.73 -15.17 21.41
C ASN A 69 -10.23 -15.19 21.03
N ALA A 70 -9.41 -14.62 21.90
CA ALA A 70 -7.97 -14.43 21.67
C ALA A 70 -7.18 -15.75 21.52
N THR A 71 -7.59 -16.82 22.22
CA THR A 71 -6.89 -18.11 22.13
C THR A 71 -7.11 -18.75 20.75
N ALA A 72 -8.35 -18.74 20.27
CA ALA A 72 -8.68 -19.21 18.93
C ALA A 72 -8.02 -18.35 17.83
N ALA A 73 -7.99 -17.02 18.01
CA ALA A 73 -7.28 -16.13 17.09
C ALA A 73 -5.78 -16.44 17.02
N LEU A 74 -5.12 -16.62 18.19
CA LEU A 74 -3.70 -16.97 18.25
C LEU A 74 -3.41 -18.31 17.55
N ALA A 75 -4.26 -19.32 17.74
CA ALA A 75 -4.09 -20.61 17.09
C ALA A 75 -4.08 -20.49 15.56
N VAL A 76 -5.01 -19.69 14.99
CA VAL A 76 -5.05 -19.45 13.55
C VAL A 76 -3.85 -18.63 13.07
N TYR A 77 -3.46 -17.57 13.78
CA TYR A 77 -2.30 -16.77 13.39
C TYR A 77 -1.01 -17.59 13.40
N ARG A 78 -0.85 -18.53 14.34
CA ARG A 78 0.27 -19.47 14.32
C ARG A 78 0.26 -20.37 13.10
N GLN A 79 -0.90 -20.75 12.55
CA GLN A 79 -0.95 -21.53 11.31
C GLN A 79 -0.63 -20.70 10.07
N LEU A 80 -1.01 -19.42 10.05
CA LEU A 80 -0.82 -18.52 8.90
C LEU A 80 0.61 -17.96 8.79
N PHE A 81 1.31 -17.82 9.92
CA PHE A 81 2.60 -17.11 10.01
C PHE A 81 3.73 -17.91 10.67
N ALA A 82 3.55 -19.22 10.88
CA ALA A 82 4.64 -20.10 11.32
C ALA A 82 5.61 -20.45 10.18
#